data_AF-A0A2S5CGH8-F1
#
_entry.id   AF-A0A2S5CGH8-F1
#
_cell.length_a   1.000
_cell.length_b   1.000
_cell.length_c   1.000
_cell.angle_alpha   90.00
_cell.angle_beta   90.00
_cell.angle_gamma   90.00
#
_symmetry.space_group_name_H-M   'P 1'
#
loop_
_entity.id
_entity.type
_entity.pdbx_description
1 polymer ?
#
loop_
_entity_poly.entity_id
_entity_poly.type
_entity_poly.pdbx_seq_one_letter_code
_entity_poly.pdbx_strand_id
1 'polypeptide(L)'
;MPTGVAHDGTDSFKKLNIRLPAKFTKPVEQPRDFVVDYDAWPAFEFFLKIQAYWLHGFGGITGLDHGAVIGRIKLFESSRSKQQRLLECLEAIEQGALQAWADKRAEDDDKKPDKQRVALTATQKKSIDERKSWRC
;
A
#
# COMPACT_ATOMS: atom_id res chain seq x y z
N MET A 1 9.03 13.89 12.71
CA MET A 1 7.91 12.98 13.06
C MET A 1 8.38 11.56 12.76
N PRO A 2 8.53 10.67 13.75
CA PRO A 2 9.06 9.35 13.49
C PRO A 2 7.96 8.42 12.97
N THR A 3 8.29 7.73 11.89
CA THR A 3 7.51 6.74 11.16
C THR A 3 7.37 5.45 11.97
N GLY A 4 6.16 4.88 12.00
CA GLY A 4 5.90 3.56 12.53
C GLY A 4 6.62 2.52 11.70
N VAL A 5 7.80 2.10 12.15
CA VAL A 5 8.53 0.95 11.62
C VAL A 5 7.78 -0.29 12.09
N ALA A 6 7.17 -1.02 11.16
CA ALA A 6 6.72 -2.39 11.41
C ALA A 6 7.96 -3.24 11.72
N HIS A 7 8.34 -3.28 12.99
CA HIS A 7 9.34 -4.20 13.47
C HIS A 7 8.73 -5.60 13.38
N ASP A 8 9.14 -6.37 12.37
CA ASP A 8 9.15 -7.81 12.47
C ASP A 8 9.91 -8.14 13.77
N GLY A 9 9.15 -8.55 14.79
CA GLY A 9 9.64 -8.74 16.15
C GLY A 9 10.73 -9.82 16.25
N THR A 10 11.04 -10.54 15.16
CA THR A 10 12.07 -11.58 15.14
C THR A 10 13.51 -11.03 15.09
N ASP A 11 13.70 -9.78 14.66
CA ASP A 11 15.04 -9.20 14.47
C ASP A 11 15.72 -8.76 15.78
N SER A 12 14.91 -8.43 16.79
CA SER A 12 15.41 -8.09 18.14
C SER A 12 16.03 -9.30 18.86
N PHE A 13 15.52 -10.52 18.60
CA PHE A 13 15.97 -11.73 19.30
C PHE A 13 17.30 -12.27 18.76
N LYS A 14 17.57 -12.10 17.46
CA LYS A 14 18.86 -12.45 16.86
C LYS A 14 20.01 -11.64 17.45
N LYS A 15 19.79 -10.34 17.69
CA LYS A 15 20.75 -9.47 18.38
C LYS A 15 21.04 -9.87 19.84
N LEU A 16 20.07 -10.52 20.51
CA LEU A 16 20.19 -10.94 21.91
C LEU A 16 20.68 -12.39 22.07
N ASN A 17 20.99 -13.10 20.99
CA ASN A 17 21.39 -14.51 20.99
C ASN A 17 20.40 -15.44 21.72
N ILE A 18 19.12 -15.09 21.72
CA ILE A 18 18.06 -15.88 22.36
C ILE A 18 17.53 -16.87 21.31
N ARG A 19 17.78 -18.17 21.52
CA ARG A 19 17.15 -19.23 20.73
C ARG A 19 15.68 -19.35 21.10
N LEU A 20 14.80 -18.77 20.29
CA LEU A 20 13.36 -19.01 20.39
C LEU A 20 13.04 -20.46 20.00
N PRO A 21 12.20 -21.18 20.76
CA PRO A 21 11.74 -22.50 20.37
C PRO A 21 10.85 -22.40 19.12
N ALA A 22 10.98 -23.37 18.21
CA ALA A 22 10.39 -23.38 16.86
C ALA A 22 8.86 -23.15 16.77
N LYS A 23 8.16 -23.21 17.91
CA LYS A 23 6.73 -22.89 18.02
C LYS A 23 6.40 -21.40 17.90
N PHE A 24 7.37 -20.50 18.08
CA PHE A 24 7.17 -19.04 17.97
C PHE A 24 7.63 -18.43 16.64
N THR A 25 8.19 -19.23 15.74
CA THR A 25 8.67 -18.78 14.42
C THR A 25 7.65 -18.96 13.30
N LYS A 26 6.39 -19.29 13.61
CA LYS A 26 5.36 -19.31 12.57
C LYS A 26 5.12 -17.85 12.13
N PRO A 27 5.31 -17.52 10.85
CA PRO A 27 4.87 -16.22 10.36
C PRO A 27 3.39 -16.07 10.69
N VAL A 28 3.02 -14.92 11.22
CA VAL A 28 1.61 -14.60 11.52
C VAL A 28 0.86 -14.72 10.19
N GLU A 29 0.12 -15.81 10.01
CA GLU A 29 -0.76 -15.96 8.86
C GLU A 29 -1.78 -14.82 8.94
N GLN A 30 -1.79 -13.95 7.92
CA GLN A 30 -2.77 -12.87 7.87
C GLN A 30 -4.17 -13.50 7.90
N PRO A 31 -5.08 -13.00 8.75
CA PRO A 31 -6.42 -13.56 8.84
C PRO A 31 -7.09 -13.50 7.46
N ARG A 32 -7.54 -14.65 6.96
CA ARG A 32 -8.24 -14.73 5.66
C ARG A 32 -9.61 -14.05 5.69
N ASP A 33 -10.19 -13.95 6.88
CA ASP A 33 -11.52 -13.40 7.11
C ASP A 33 -11.41 -12.09 7.89
N PHE A 34 -12.21 -11.11 7.49
CA PHE A 34 -12.31 -9.82 8.18
C PHE A 34 -13.78 -9.48 8.41
N VAL A 35 -14.05 -8.82 9.54
CA VAL A 35 -15.39 -8.33 9.88
C VAL A 35 -15.45 -6.85 9.54
N VAL A 36 -16.46 -6.47 8.76
CA VAL A 36 -16.76 -5.08 8.45
C VAL A 36 -17.88 -4.63 9.38
N ASP A 37 -17.73 -3.46 9.99
CA ASP A 37 -18.78 -2.86 10.80
C ASP A 37 -20.03 -2.60 9.94
N TYR A 38 -21.22 -2.80 10.52
CA TYR A 38 -22.49 -2.68 9.82
C TYR A 38 -22.67 -1.30 9.19
N ASP A 39 -22.23 -0.25 9.89
CA ASP A 39 -22.33 1.14 9.42
C ASP A 39 -21.37 1.44 8.25
N ALA A 40 -20.27 0.69 8.14
CA ALA A 40 -19.30 0.83 7.06
C ALA A 40 -19.65 -0.01 5.83
N TRP A 41 -20.61 -0.94 5.96
CA TRP A 41 -20.99 -1.87 4.90
C TRP A 41 -21.40 -1.18 3.59
N PRO A 42 -22.24 -0.12 3.60
CA PRO A 42 -22.62 0.56 2.35
C PRO A 42 -21.43 1.18 1.63
N ALA A 43 -20.46 1.72 2.38
CA ALA A 43 -19.24 2.29 1.81
C ALA A 43 -18.34 1.20 1.21
N PHE A 44 -18.23 0.04 1.88
CA PHE A 44 -17.50 -1.10 1.36
C PHE A 44 -18.13 -1.66 0.07
N GLU A 45 -19.45 -1.86 0.04
CA GLU A 45 -20.14 -2.30 -1.18
C GLU A 45 -19.98 -1.30 -2.32
N PHE A 46 -20.02 0.00 -2.02
CA PHE A 46 -19.80 1.03 -3.02
C PHE A 46 -18.35 1.04 -3.52
N PHE A 47 -17.38 0.87 -2.60
CA PHE A 47 -15.96 0.76 -2.92
C PHE A 47 -15.68 -0.35 -3.94
N LEU A 48 -16.30 -1.52 -3.77
CA LEU A 48 -16.18 -2.63 -4.71
C LEU A 48 -16.73 -2.32 -6.11
N LYS A 49 -17.66 -1.36 -6.23
CA LYS A 49 -18.27 -0.94 -7.51
C LYS A 49 -17.48 0.16 -8.22
N ILE A 50 -16.53 0.81 -7.56
CA ILE A 50 -15.78 1.96 -8.10
C ILE A 50 -14.35 1.63 -8.55
N GLN A 51 -14.07 0.34 -8.83
CA GLN A 51 -12.74 -0.11 -9.29
C GLN A 51 -12.24 0.63 -10.54
N ALA A 52 -13.14 1.04 -11.44
CA ALA A 52 -12.78 1.74 -12.67
C ALA A 52 -12.28 3.19 -12.46
N TYR A 53 -12.48 3.77 -11.27
CA TYR A 53 -12.17 5.18 -10.99
C TYR A 53 -10.82 5.36 -10.28
N TRP A 54 -10.00 4.31 -10.20
CA TRP A 54 -8.64 4.40 -9.68
C TRP A 54 -7.70 5.05 -10.69
N LEU A 55 -7.00 6.09 -10.23
CA LEU A 55 -5.95 6.76 -10.96
C LEU A 55 -4.65 5.97 -10.87
N HIS A 56 -3.97 5.90 -12.01
CA HIS A 56 -2.70 5.20 -12.16
C HIS A 56 -1.63 6.19 -12.63
N GLY A 57 -0.52 6.24 -11.90
CA GLY A 57 0.68 7.00 -12.27
C GLY A 57 1.85 6.09 -12.62
N PHE A 58 3.00 6.69 -12.90
CA PHE A 58 4.25 5.96 -13.22
C PHE A 58 4.71 4.99 -12.12
N GLY A 59 4.26 5.19 -10.87
CA GLY A 59 4.54 4.33 -9.73
C GLY A 59 3.44 3.30 -9.41
N GLY A 60 2.42 3.16 -10.25
CA GLY A 60 1.25 2.31 -10.00
C GLY A 60 0.03 3.11 -9.54
N ILE A 61 -0.82 2.49 -8.72
CA ILE A 61 -2.04 3.12 -8.20
C ILE A 61 -1.69 4.31 -7.30
N THR A 62 -2.34 5.45 -7.54
CA THR A 62 -2.09 6.71 -6.83
C THR A 62 -3.25 7.12 -5.91
N GLY A 63 -4.50 6.83 -6.30
CA GLY A 63 -5.70 7.23 -5.55
C GLY A 63 -6.97 7.13 -6.40
N LEU A 64 -8.12 7.48 -5.83
CA LEU A 64 -9.40 7.55 -6.51
C LEU A 64 -9.62 8.93 -7.15
N ASP A 65 -10.30 8.95 -8.30
CA ASP A 65 -10.83 10.19 -8.86
C ASP A 65 -12.06 10.65 -8.05
N HIS A 66 -11.85 11.53 -7.08
CA HIS A 66 -12.92 12.06 -6.25
C HIS A 66 -14.02 12.77 -7.05
N GLY A 67 -13.70 13.41 -8.18
CA GLY A 67 -14.70 14.07 -9.02
C GLY A 67 -15.67 13.05 -9.63
N ALA A 68 -15.13 11.98 -10.20
CA ALA A 68 -15.91 10.89 -10.77
C ALA A 68 -16.69 10.10 -9.69
N VAL A 69 -16.05 9.85 -8.54
CA VAL A 69 -16.66 9.16 -7.39
C VAL A 69 -17.83 9.98 -6.84
N ILE A 70 -17.68 11.29 -6.61
CA ILE A 70 -18.78 12.15 -6.15
C ILE A 70 -19.94 12.13 -7.15
N GLY A 71 -19.66 12.14 -8.45
CA GLY A 71 -20.68 11.98 -9.49
C GLY A 71 -21.44 10.66 -9.35
N ARG A 72 -20.72 9.57 -9.11
CA ARG A 72 -21.33 8.23 -8.93
C ARG A 72 -22.11 8.12 -7.62
N ILE A 73 -21.64 8.73 -6.54
CA ILE A 73 -22.33 8.78 -5.24
C ILE A 73 -23.69 9.47 -5.39
N LYS A 74 -23.73 10.61 -6.10
CA LYS A 74 -24.98 11.34 -6.35
C LYS A 74 -26.01 10.54 -7.15
N LEU A 75 -25.58 9.57 -7.96
CA LEU A 75 -26.48 8.66 -8.67
C LEU A 75 -26.99 7.51 -7.78
N PHE A 76 -26.22 7.14 -6.75
CA PHE A 76 -26.52 6.00 -5.89
C PHE A 76 -27.35 6.38 -4.65
N GLU A 77 -27.09 7.56 -4.09
CA GLU A 77 -27.74 8.05 -2.87
C GLU A 77 -28.24 9.47 -3.10
N SER A 78 -29.48 9.77 -2.70
CA SER A 78 -30.12 11.07 -2.91
C SER A 78 -29.97 12.00 -1.71
N SER A 79 -29.79 11.45 -0.50
CA SER A 79 -29.61 12.23 0.71
C SER A 79 -28.20 12.80 0.82
N ARG A 80 -28.09 14.13 0.84
CA ARG A 80 -26.80 14.83 0.97
C ARG A 80 -25.99 14.42 2.21
N SER A 81 -26.66 14.19 3.34
CA SER A 81 -25.99 13.75 4.58
C SER A 81 -25.39 12.36 4.42
N LYS A 82 -26.11 11.44 3.77
CA LYS A 82 -25.61 10.09 3.49
C LYS A 82 -24.52 10.09 2.43
N GLN A 83 -24.63 10.92 1.39
CA GLN A 83 -23.57 11.10 0.39
C GLN A 83 -22.26 11.54 1.04
N GLN A 84 -22.32 12.52 1.96
CA GLN A 84 -21.14 12.99 2.69
C GLN A 84 -20.54 11.88 3.55
N ARG A 85 -21.38 11.17 4.32
CA ARG A 85 -20.91 10.06 5.16
C ARG A 85 -20.27 8.95 4.34
N LEU A 86 -20.86 8.61 3.19
CA LEU A 86 -20.33 7.61 2.27
C LEU A 86 -18.96 8.03 1.74
N LEU A 87 -18.79 9.31 1.38
CA LEU A 87 -17.51 9.85 0.92
C LEU A 87 -16.43 9.78 2.02
N GLU A 88 -16.75 10.20 3.26
CA GLU A 88 -15.82 10.10 4.39
C GLU A 88 -15.36 8.65 4.63
N CYS A 89 -16.28 7.69 4.57
CA CYS A 89 -15.93 6.28 4.72
C CYS A 89 -15.10 5.77 3.53
N LEU A 90 -15.37 6.22 2.31
CA LEU A 90 -14.60 5.84 1.13
C LEU A 90 -13.16 6.37 1.18
N GLU A 91 -12.96 7.60 1.66
CA GLU A 91 -11.62 8.18 1.86
C GLU A 91 -10.81 7.35 2.87
N ALA A 92 -11.44 6.86 3.95
CA ALA A 92 -10.78 5.99 4.91
C ALA A 92 -10.38 4.63 4.30
N ILE A 93 -11.28 4.03 3.50
CA ILE A 93 -10.99 2.77 2.79
C ILE A 93 -9.86 2.97 1.76
N GLU A 94 -9.88 4.08 1.03
CA GLU A 94 -8.84 4.43 0.05
C GLU A 94 -7.46 4.52 0.69
N GLN A 95 -7.35 5.23 1.82
CA GLN A 95 -6.09 5.34 2.56
C GLN A 95 -5.57 3.97 2.98
N GLY A 96 -6.43 3.11 3.52
CA GLY A 96 -6.08 1.74 3.88
C GLY A 96 -5.62 0.92 2.67
N ALA A 97 -6.30 1.05 1.53
CA ALA A 97 -5.91 0.38 0.30
C ALA A 97 -4.55 0.87 -0.21
N LEU A 98 -4.31 2.19 -0.26
CA LEU A 98 -3.02 2.76 -0.67
C LEU A 98 -1.86 2.30 0.22
N GLN A 99 -2.10 2.21 1.54
CA GLN A 99 -1.13 1.66 2.47
C GLN A 99 -0.83 0.19 2.17
N ALA A 100 -1.85 -0.65 2.00
CA ALA A 100 -1.66 -2.07 1.66
C ALA A 100 -0.89 -2.24 0.33
N TRP A 101 -1.11 -1.38 -0.65
CA TRP A 101 -0.35 -1.36 -1.90
C TRP A 101 1.11 -0.90 -1.71
N ALA A 102 1.37 0.03 -0.79
CA ALA A 102 2.73 0.42 -0.43
C ALA A 102 3.47 -0.72 0.28
N ASP A 103 2.83 -1.38 1.24
CA ASP A 103 3.41 -2.49 2.00
C ASP A 103 3.77 -3.66 1.07
N LYS A 104 2.86 -4.01 0.15
CA LYS A 104 3.11 -5.06 -0.84
C LYS A 104 4.30 -4.76 -1.74
N ARG A 105 4.49 -3.49 -2.13
CA ARG A 105 5.66 -3.08 -2.94
C ARG A 105 6.96 -3.23 -2.15
N ALA A 106 6.96 -2.86 -0.87
CA ALA A 106 8.12 -3.06 0.00
C ALA A 106 8.48 -4.54 0.14
N GLU A 107 7.48 -5.41 0.34
CA GLU A 107 7.70 -6.86 0.40
C GLU A 107 8.30 -7.44 -0.89
N ASP A 108 7.84 -6.97 -2.06
CA ASP A 108 8.34 -7.44 -3.36
C ASP A 108 9.78 -6.96 -3.61
N ASP A 109 10.13 -5.76 -3.16
CA ASP A 109 11.49 -5.23 -3.25
C ASP A 109 12.49 -5.98 -2.36
N ASP A 110 12.06 -6.45 -1.19
CA ASP A 110 12.89 -7.22 -0.27
C ASP A 110 13.11 -8.67 -0.72
N LYS A 111 12.17 -9.24 -1.48
CA LYS A 111 12.31 -10.58 -2.09
C LYS A 111 13.25 -10.59 -3.30
N LYS A 112 13.68 -9.42 -3.79
CA LYS A 112 14.53 -9.31 -4.97
C LYS A 112 15.96 -9.77 -4.62
N PRO A 113 16.51 -10.79 -5.31
CA PRO A 113 17.84 -11.31 -4.98
C PRO A 113 18.90 -10.22 -5.15
N ASP A 114 19.83 -10.12 -4.20
CA ASP A 114 20.86 -9.06 -4.08
C ASP A 114 21.58 -8.74 -5.39
N LYS A 115 21.77 -9.76 -6.23
CA LYS A 115 22.39 -9.63 -7.57
C LYS A 115 21.65 -8.63 -8.48
N GLN A 116 20.33 -8.49 -8.35
CA GLN A 116 19.51 -7.57 -9.15
C GLN A 116 19.55 -6.13 -8.60
N ARG A 117 19.71 -5.93 -7.29
CA ARG A 117 19.85 -4.59 -6.67
C ARG A 117 21.21 -3.97 -7.02
N VAL A 118 22.27 -4.78 -7.06
CA VAL A 118 23.61 -4.34 -7.48
C VAL A 118 23.67 -4.02 -8.98
N ALA A 119 22.94 -4.77 -9.82
CA ALA A 119 22.90 -4.52 -11.27
C ALA A 119 22.24 -3.18 -11.63
N LEU A 120 21.10 -2.82 -10.99
CA LEU A 120 20.41 -1.55 -11.24
C LEU A 120 21.25 -0.33 -10.84
N THR A 121 21.96 -0.42 -9.71
CA THR A 121 22.85 0.65 -9.25
C THR A 121 24.10 0.79 -10.13
N ALA A 122 24.64 -0.32 -10.66
CA ALA A 122 25.74 -0.29 -11.62
C ALA A 122 25.35 0.37 -12.95
N THR A 123 24.15 0.08 -13.47
CA THR A 123 23.64 0.69 -14.70
C THR A 123 23.40 2.20 -14.53
N GLN A 124 22.85 2.63 -13.39
CA GLN A 124 22.70 4.07 -13.09
C GLN A 124 24.06 4.78 -12.95
N LYS A 125 25.07 4.13 -12.34
CA LYS A 125 26.41 4.69 -12.22
C LYS A 125 27.09 4.88 -13.57
N LYS A 126 26.94 3.92 -14.49
CA LYS A 126 27.45 4.00 -15.87
C LYS A 126 26.82 5.15 -16.67
N SER A 127 25.51 5.35 -16.52
CA SER A 127 24.78 6.47 -17.13
C SER A 127 25.24 7.85 -16.61
N ILE A 128 25.62 7.95 -15.34
CA ILE A 128 26.12 9.21 -14.75
C ILE A 128 27.54 9.51 -15.22
N ASP A 129 28.37 8.48 -15.37
CA ASP A 129 29.75 8.60 -15.85
C ASP A 129 29.79 8.99 -17.34
N GLU A 130 28.92 8.39 -18.16
CA GLU A 130 28.77 8.77 -19.57
C GLU A 130 28.35 10.23 -19.71
N ARG A 131 27.45 10.78 -18.88
CA ARG A 131 27.09 12.22 -18.94
C ARG A 131 28.21 13.17 -18.52
N LYS A 132 29.16 12.72 -17.70
CA LYS A 132 30.34 13.52 -17.32
C LYS A 132 31.40 13.52 -18.41
N SER A 133 31.51 12.45 -19.19
CA SER A 133 32.46 12.32 -20.31
C SER A 133 32.20 13.28 -21.47
N TRP A 134 30.99 13.84 -21.62
CA TRP A 134 30.65 14.79 -22.70
C TRP A 134 30.71 16.26 -22.24
N ARG A 135 31.17 16.53 -21.02
CA ARG A 135 31.34 17.89 -20.46
C ARG A 135 32.80 18.40 -20.49
N CYS A 136 33.66 17.77 -21.28
CA CYS A 136 35.00 18.28 -21.61
C CYS A 136 35.04 18.68 -23.09
#